data_AF-A0A7Y2ZDP7-F1
#
_entry.id   AF-A0A7Y2ZDP7-F1
#
_cell.length_a   1.000
_cell.length_b   1.000
_cell.length_c   1.000
_cell.angle_alpha   90.00
_cell.angle_beta   90.00
_cell.angle_gamma   90.00
#
_symmetry.space_group_name_H-M   'P 1'
#
loop_
_entity.id
_entity.type
_entity.pdbx_description
1 polymer ?
#
loop_
_entity_poly.entity_id
_entity_poly.type
_entity_poly.pdbx_seq_one_letter_code
_entity_poly.pdbx_strand_id
1 'polypeptide(L)'
;MRFERRAISAATPPDQAAAGLLLTNPPWGRRVGEERRLRDLYARLGRLPRTTFAGWDLAFLCPSERLARQVDPATERIARISSGGVQVGVWLLPAP
;
A
#
# COMPACT_ATOMS: atom_id res chain seq x y z
N MET A 1 -9.11 -19.08 4.50
CA MET A 1 -8.14 -18.12 3.92
C MET A 1 -8.03 -18.42 2.42
N ARG A 2 -8.17 -17.42 1.54
CA ARG A 2 -8.13 -17.57 0.07
C ARG A 2 -6.81 -16.97 -0.45
N PHE A 3 -6.10 -17.71 -1.30
CA PHE A 3 -4.85 -17.26 -1.93
C PHE A 3 -4.93 -17.42 -3.44
N GLU A 4 -4.48 -16.40 -4.16
CA GLU A 4 -4.54 -16.38 -5.61
C GLU A 4 -3.39 -15.56 -6.19
N ARG A 5 -2.96 -15.91 -7.40
CA ARG A 5 -1.98 -15.13 -8.17
C ARG A 5 -2.72 -14.21 -9.13
N ARG A 6 -2.64 -12.90 -8.89
CA ARG A 6 -3.24 -11.87 -9.75
C ARG A 6 -2.44 -10.58 -9.72
N ALA A 7 -2.61 -9.76 -10.75
CA ALA A 7 -2.13 -8.38 -10.73
C ALA A 7 -2.93 -7.55 -9.72
N ILE A 8 -2.30 -6.58 -9.09
CA ILE A 8 -2.98 -5.70 -8.10
C ILE A 8 -4.14 -4.93 -8.71
N SER A 9 -4.07 -4.60 -9.99
CA SER A 9 -5.15 -3.94 -10.74
C SER A 9 -6.38 -4.81 -10.94
N ALA A 10 -6.28 -6.12 -10.71
CA ALA A 10 -7.38 -7.07 -10.76
C ALA A 10 -7.82 -7.54 -9.36
N ALA A 11 -7.32 -6.89 -8.29
CA ALA A 11 -7.79 -7.16 -6.93
C ALA A 11 -9.20 -6.61 -6.75
N THR A 12 -10.06 -7.39 -6.10
CA THR A 12 -11.44 -7.03 -5.76
C THR A 12 -11.71 -7.32 -4.28
N PRO A 13 -12.57 -6.53 -3.61
CA PRO A 13 -12.98 -6.83 -2.25
C PRO A 13 -13.77 -8.14 -2.19
N PRO A 14 -13.84 -8.79 -1.02
CA PRO A 14 -14.74 -9.92 -0.80
C PRO A 14 -16.21 -9.50 -0.99
N ASP A 15 -17.01 -10.35 -1.63
CA ASP A 15 -18.39 -10.04 -2.10
C ASP A 15 -19.38 -9.55 -1.02
N GLN A 16 -19.07 -9.72 0.27
CA GLN A 16 -19.96 -9.37 1.40
C GLN A 16 -19.37 -8.30 2.34
N ALA A 17 -18.21 -7.73 2.03
CA ALA A 17 -17.52 -6.79 2.90
C ALA A 17 -17.62 -5.35 2.38
N ALA A 18 -18.43 -4.52 3.06
CA ALA A 18 -18.58 -3.10 2.74
C ALA A 18 -17.38 -2.24 3.18
N ALA A 19 -16.56 -2.73 4.10
CA ALA A 19 -15.36 -2.06 4.62
C ALA A 19 -14.33 -3.10 5.08
N GLY A 20 -13.09 -2.66 5.25
CA GLY A 20 -12.00 -3.51 5.73
C GLY A 20 -10.64 -2.83 5.64
N LEU A 21 -9.58 -3.63 5.78
CA LEU A 21 -8.19 -3.19 5.70
C LEU A 21 -7.46 -3.88 4.56
N LEU A 22 -6.94 -3.09 3.62
CA LEU A 22 -5.90 -3.52 2.70
C LEU A 22 -4.54 -3.39 3.39
N LEU A 23 -3.87 -4.50 3.68
CA LEU A 23 -2.52 -4.51 4.26
C LEU A 23 -1.51 -5.10 3.26
N THR A 24 -0.41 -4.40 3.00
CA THR A 24 0.63 -4.92 2.11
C THR A 24 2.05 -4.49 2.48
N ASN A 25 3.03 -5.34 2.14
CA ASN A 25 4.45 -5.03 2.17
C ASN A 25 4.97 -4.89 0.72
N PRO A 26 4.75 -3.74 0.05
CA PRO A 26 5.17 -3.54 -1.33
C PRO A 26 6.70 -3.50 -1.45
N PRO A 27 7.27 -3.77 -2.64
CA PRO A 27 8.71 -3.64 -2.86
C PRO A 27 9.18 -2.18 -2.66
N TRP A 28 10.37 -1.98 -2.11
CA TRP A 28 10.92 -0.65 -1.78
C TRP A 28 12.01 -0.13 -2.73
N GLY A 29 12.42 -0.92 -3.72
CA GLY A 29 13.42 -0.49 -4.71
C GLY A 29 14.85 -0.45 -4.21
N ARG A 30 15.35 -1.59 -3.73
CA ARG A 30 16.77 -1.73 -3.37
C ARG A 30 17.70 -1.85 -4.59
N ARG A 31 17.16 -1.89 -5.82
CA ARG A 31 17.91 -2.06 -7.07
C ARG A 31 17.85 -0.77 -7.91
N VAL A 32 18.99 -0.43 -8.53
CA VAL A 32 19.12 0.71 -9.45
C VAL A 32 18.15 0.55 -10.63
N GLY A 33 17.43 1.62 -10.99
CA GLY A 33 16.53 1.66 -12.15
C GLY A 33 15.04 1.33 -11.87
N GLU A 34 14.67 0.93 -10.66
CA GLU A 34 13.28 0.60 -10.32
C GLU A 34 12.41 1.80 -9.90
N GLU A 35 13.03 2.98 -9.71
CA GLU A 35 12.38 4.11 -9.05
C GLU A 35 11.06 4.56 -9.71
N ARG A 36 11.03 4.65 -11.05
CA ARG A 36 9.81 5.03 -11.77
C ARG A 36 8.69 4.00 -11.61
N ARG A 37 9.03 2.70 -11.76
CA ARG A 37 8.07 1.61 -11.61
C ARG A 37 7.48 1.56 -10.21
N LEU A 38 8.28 1.89 -9.19
CA LEU A 38 7.83 1.95 -7.82
C LEU A 38 6.92 3.13 -7.56
N ARG A 39 7.23 4.32 -8.10
CA ARG A 39 6.30 5.46 -8.04
C ARG A 39 4.94 5.08 -8.63
N ASP A 40 4.92 4.44 -9.81
CA ASP A 40 3.69 3.98 -10.46
C ASP A 40 2.93 2.94 -9.62
N LEU A 41 3.65 2.00 -8.99
CA LEU A 41 3.03 1.00 -8.11
C LEU A 41 2.39 1.65 -6.88
N TYR A 42 3.10 2.55 -6.21
CA TYR A 42 2.59 3.24 -5.01
C TYR A 42 1.40 4.15 -5.36
N ALA A 43 1.45 4.85 -6.50
CA ALA A 43 0.31 5.62 -6.99
C ALA A 43 -0.91 4.73 -7.31
N ARG A 44 -0.71 3.51 -7.81
CA ARG A 44 -1.80 2.54 -8.02
C ARG A 44 -2.37 2.03 -6.71
N LEU A 45 -1.54 1.82 -5.68
CA LEU A 45 -2.01 1.43 -4.34
C LEU A 45 -3.01 2.45 -3.78
N GLY A 46 -2.69 3.74 -3.85
CA GLY A 46 -3.59 4.80 -3.35
C GLY A 46 -4.92 4.92 -4.09
N ARG A 47 -5.01 4.38 -5.31
CA ARG A 47 -6.27 4.35 -6.08
C ARG A 47 -7.21 3.25 -5.60
N LEU A 48 -6.72 2.16 -5.02
CA LEU A 48 -7.54 1.02 -4.60
C LEU A 48 -8.65 1.44 -3.61
N PRO A 49 -8.36 2.10 -2.46
CA PRO A 49 -9.41 2.48 -1.51
C PRO A 49 -10.34 3.58 -2.05
N ARG A 50 -9.94 4.27 -3.12
CA ARG A 50 -10.75 5.32 -3.78
C ARG A 50 -11.62 4.78 -4.91
N THR A 51 -11.45 3.52 -5.31
CA THR A 51 -12.13 2.92 -6.46
C THR A 51 -12.69 1.54 -6.10
N THR A 52 -11.94 0.47 -6.37
CA THR A 52 -12.40 -0.92 -6.23
C THR A 52 -12.64 -1.33 -4.78
N PHE A 53 -11.94 -0.72 -3.82
CA PHE A 53 -12.05 -0.99 -2.39
C PHE A 53 -12.60 0.24 -1.65
N ALA A 54 -13.64 0.89 -2.19
CA ALA A 54 -14.31 2.00 -1.51
C ALA A 54 -14.74 1.59 -0.09
N GLY A 55 -14.49 2.47 0.90
CA GLY A 55 -14.76 2.21 2.32
C GLY A 55 -13.69 1.40 3.04
N TRP A 56 -12.58 1.08 2.39
CA TRP A 56 -11.46 0.35 3.02
C TRP A 56 -10.29 1.28 3.34
N ASP A 57 -9.69 1.04 4.50
CA ASP A 57 -8.40 1.61 4.85
C ASP A 57 -7.28 0.91 4.06
N LEU A 58 -6.20 1.62 3.78
CA LEU A 58 -4.97 1.05 3.23
C LEU A 58 -3.81 1.24 4.21
N ALA A 59 -3.28 0.13 4.73
CA ALA A 59 -2.04 0.09 5.45
C ALA A 59 -0.91 -0.52 4.61
N PHE A 60 0.27 0.07 4.66
CA PHE A 60 1.42 -0.45 3.93
C PHE A 60 2.75 -0.20 4.64
N LEU A 61 3.71 -1.09 4.38
CA LEU A 61 5.07 -0.96 4.88
C LEU A 61 5.94 -0.21 3.86
N CYS A 62 6.62 0.84 4.32
CA CYS A 62 7.54 1.59 3.47
C CYS A 62 8.62 2.34 4.29
N PRO A 63 9.92 2.15 3.99
CA PRO A 63 11.00 2.89 4.63
C PRO A 63 11.18 4.31 4.05
N SER A 64 10.68 4.56 2.83
CA SER A 64 10.85 5.84 2.14
C SER A 64 9.58 6.69 2.25
N GLU A 65 9.68 7.81 2.95
CA GLU A 65 8.60 8.79 3.00
C GLU A 65 8.22 9.31 1.61
N ARG A 66 9.21 9.52 0.73
CA ARG A 66 8.95 9.96 -0.65
C ARG A 66 8.08 8.97 -1.43
N LEU A 67 8.31 7.65 -1.25
CA LEU A 67 7.47 6.62 -1.88
C LEU A 67 6.10 6.53 -1.19
N ALA A 68 6.04 6.59 0.13
CA ALA A 68 4.78 6.57 0.86
C ALA A 68 3.82 7.69 0.41
N ARG A 69 4.34 8.91 0.21
CA ARG A 69 3.56 10.04 -0.33
C ARG A 69 3.10 9.87 -1.78
N GLN A 70 3.61 8.89 -2.53
CA GLN A 70 3.05 8.55 -3.85
C GLN A 70 1.73 7.80 -3.74
N VAL A 71 1.44 7.15 -2.60
CA VAL A 71 0.12 6.55 -2.34
C VAL A 71 -0.91 7.67 -2.24
N ASP A 72 -0.72 8.57 -1.29
CA ASP A 72 -1.57 9.74 -1.10
C ASP A 72 -0.89 10.76 -0.17
N PRO A 73 -1.08 12.08 -0.37
CA PRO A 73 -0.61 13.07 0.58
C PRO A 73 -1.14 12.87 2.01
N ALA A 74 -2.35 12.35 2.17
CA ALA A 74 -3.01 12.12 3.46
C ALA A 74 -2.52 10.87 4.20
N THR A 75 -1.56 10.11 3.66
CA THR A 75 -1.00 8.97 4.41
C THR A 75 -0.31 9.42 5.70
N GLU A 76 -0.58 8.74 6.80
CA GLU A 76 0.04 8.98 8.09
C GLU A 76 0.92 7.81 8.51
N ARG A 77 2.07 8.09 9.12
CA ARG A 77 2.95 7.04 9.65
C ARG A 77 2.51 6.73 11.08
N ILE A 78 1.83 5.60 11.26
CA ILE A 78 1.23 5.19 12.54
C ILE A 78 2.20 4.40 13.43
N ALA A 79 3.24 3.81 12.86
CA ALA A 79 4.27 3.10 13.61
C ALA A 79 5.61 3.07 12.86
N ARG A 80 6.66 2.67 13.58
CA ARG A 80 7.95 2.27 13.01
C ARG A 80 8.32 0.90 13.52
N ILE A 81 8.82 0.06 12.63
CA ILE A 81 9.26 -1.30 12.93
C ILE A 81 10.67 -1.51 12.36
N SER A 82 11.42 -2.43 12.96
CA SER A 82 12.69 -2.91 12.41
C SER A 82 12.44 -4.16 11.58
N SER A 83 12.88 -4.15 10.32
CA SER A 83 12.84 -5.32 9.44
C SER A 83 14.24 -5.56 8.88
N GLY A 84 14.93 -6.59 9.39
CA GLY A 84 16.29 -6.92 8.94
C GLY A 84 17.30 -5.78 9.10
N GLY A 85 17.18 -4.97 10.17
CA GLY A 85 18.03 -3.81 10.43
C GLY A 85 17.62 -2.53 9.69
N VAL A 86 16.61 -2.59 8.82
CA VAL A 86 16.03 -1.41 8.16
C VAL A 86 14.88 -0.88 9.00
N GLN A 87 14.88 0.43 9.26
CA GLN A 87 13.73 1.12 9.86
C GLN A 87 12.64 1.31 8.81
N VAL A 88 11.47 0.74 9.06
CA VAL A 88 10.34 0.72 8.14
C VAL A 88 9.15 1.41 8.80
N GLY A 89 8.54 2.35 8.08
CA GLY A 89 7.29 2.96 8.52
C GLY A 89 6.11 2.04 8.22
N VAL A 90 5.18 1.95 9.16
CA VAL A 90 3.81 1.50 8.90
C VAL A 90 2.99 2.74 8.59
N TRP A 91 2.48 2.83 7.37
CA TRP A 91 1.71 3.95 6.87
C TRP A 91 0.24 3.56 6.73
N LEU A 92 -0.66 4.47 7.06
CA LEU A 92 -2.10 4.32 6.95
C LEU A 92 -2.67 5.43 6.07
N LEU A 93 -3.49 5.06 5.10
CA LEU A 93 -4.42 5.94 4.42
C LEU A 93 -5.82 5.51 4.87
N PRO A 94 -6.52 6.32 5.69
CA PRO A 94 -7.89 6.00 6.07
C PRO A 94 -8.80 6.02 4.84
N ALA A 95 -9.88 5.25 4.90
CA ALA A 95 -10.98 5.34 3.95
C ALA A 95 -11.48 6.81 3.87
N PRO A 96 -11.87 7.28 2.68
CA PRO A 96 -12.44 8.61 2.51
C PRO A 96 -13.74 8.83 3.29
#